data_AF-A0A2W2MZH4-F1
#
_entry.id   AF-A0A2W2MZH4-F1
#
_cell.length_a   1.000
_cell.length_b   1.000
_cell.length_c   1.000
_cell.angle_alpha   90.00
_cell.angle_beta   90.00
_cell.angle_gamma   90.00
#
_symmetry.space_group_name_H-M   'P 1'
#
loop_
_entity.id
_entity.type
_entity.pdbx_description
1 polymer ?
#
loop_
_entity_poly.entity_id
_entity_poly.type
_entity_poly.pdbx_seq_one_letter_code
_entity_poly.pdbx_strand_id
1 'polypeptide(L)'
;MSFTAASTLARLEREGPARLTALAAAEGVTQPSMTQLVQRLERQGLVARVGDPGDGRVTLVAVTDAGRDVLTERRRARDARLAELLAGLPVEQQRELGAAMRTALPLVRRVLEDDAQPRPPAAQHSTGGTR
;
A
#
# COMPACT_ATOMS: atom_id res chain seq x y z
N MET A 1 6.11 3.42 -12.92
CA MET A 1 6.15 2.81 -11.57
C MET A 1 4.96 1.85 -11.43
N SER A 2 5.23 0.61 -10.98
CA SER A 2 4.22 -0.46 -10.84
C SER A 2 3.23 -0.17 -9.70
N PHE A 3 2.13 -0.94 -9.65
CA PHE A 3 1.15 -0.86 -8.56
C PHE A 3 1.80 -1.10 -7.20
N THR A 4 2.50 -2.24 -7.03
CA THR A 4 3.18 -2.59 -5.78
C THR A 4 4.20 -1.52 -5.36
N ALA A 5 4.94 -0.92 -6.29
CA ALA A 5 5.86 0.17 -5.99
C ALA A 5 5.15 1.41 -5.41
N ALA A 6 4.03 1.79 -6.01
CA ALA A 6 3.23 2.93 -5.55
C ALA A 6 2.54 2.64 -4.22
N SER A 7 2.04 1.41 -4.04
CA SER A 7 1.41 0.95 -2.80
C SER A 7 2.43 0.92 -1.65
N THR A 8 3.63 0.36 -1.87
CA THR A 8 4.73 0.36 -0.89
C THR A 8 5.11 1.78 -0.47
N LEU A 9 5.30 2.70 -1.43
CA LEU A 9 5.61 4.10 -1.12
C LEU A 9 4.49 4.78 -0.33
N ALA A 10 3.23 4.59 -0.75
CA ALA A 10 2.07 5.17 -0.06
C ALA A 10 1.90 4.59 1.36
N ARG A 11 2.27 3.32 1.57
CA ARG A 11 2.29 2.72 2.90
C ARG A 11 3.34 3.38 3.78
N LEU A 12 4.58 3.48 3.31
CA LEU A 12 5.67 4.15 4.04
C LEU A 12 5.36 5.63 4.35
N GLU A 13 4.63 6.31 3.47
CA GLU A 13 4.16 7.68 3.69
C GLU A 13 3.14 7.78 4.83
N ARG A 14 2.16 6.86 4.89
CA ARG A 14 1.07 6.87 5.88
C ARG A 14 1.45 6.28 7.23
N GLU A 15 2.18 5.17 7.21
CA GLU A 15 2.44 4.30 8.37
C GLU A 15 3.86 4.50 8.93
N GLY A 16 4.72 5.22 8.21
CA GLY A 16 6.10 5.50 8.60
C GLY A 16 7.10 4.41 8.18
N PRO A 17 8.35 4.50 8.69
CA PRO A 17 9.41 3.56 8.32
C PRO A 17 9.08 2.12 8.72
N ALA A 18 9.35 1.17 7.83
CA ALA A 18 8.98 -0.24 8.04
C ALA A 18 10.12 -1.21 7.70
N ARG A 19 10.08 -2.39 8.32
CA ARG A 19 10.96 -3.51 7.98
C ARG A 19 10.58 -4.09 6.62
N LEU A 20 11.59 -4.57 5.91
CA LEU A 20 11.42 -5.15 4.57
C LEU A 20 10.51 -6.39 4.57
N THR A 21 10.54 -7.19 5.64
CA THR A 21 9.64 -8.34 5.86
C THR A 21 8.19 -7.90 6.08
N ALA A 22 7.97 -6.82 6.83
CA ALA A 22 6.64 -6.26 7.05
C ALA A 22 6.06 -5.70 5.73
N LEU A 23 6.88 -5.01 4.93
CA LEU A 23 6.48 -4.57 3.60
C LEU A 23 6.12 -5.75 2.70
N ALA A 24 6.94 -6.81 2.66
CA ALA A 24 6.65 -7.98 1.84
C ALA A 24 5.31 -8.63 2.19
N ALA A 25 5.05 -8.82 3.49
CA ALA A 25 3.78 -9.36 3.98
C ALA A 25 2.59 -8.46 3.62
N ALA A 26 2.72 -7.15 3.85
CA ALA A 26 1.64 -6.19 3.64
C ALA A 26 1.30 -5.97 2.16
N GLU A 27 2.25 -6.21 1.26
CA GLU A 27 2.07 -6.09 -0.19
C GLU A 27 1.79 -7.43 -0.88
N GLY A 28 1.72 -8.53 -0.12
CA GLY A 28 1.42 -9.86 -0.65
C GLY A 28 2.49 -10.42 -1.60
N VAL A 29 3.76 -10.03 -1.43
CA VAL A 29 4.88 -10.46 -2.28
C VAL A 29 5.96 -11.18 -1.48
N THR A 30 6.82 -11.94 -2.17
CA THR A 30 7.95 -12.60 -1.51
C THR A 30 9.01 -11.59 -1.05
N GLN A 31 9.77 -11.92 0.00
CA GLN A 31 10.83 -11.07 0.51
C GLN A 31 11.95 -10.77 -0.53
N PRO A 32 12.38 -11.72 -1.39
CA PRO A 32 13.30 -11.40 -2.48
C PRO A 32 12.73 -10.36 -3.47
N SER A 33 11.45 -10.49 -3.84
CA SER A 33 10.77 -9.52 -4.70
C SER A 33 10.67 -8.15 -4.06
N MET A 34 10.33 -8.08 -2.77
CA MET A 34 10.31 -6.82 -2.03
C MET A 34 11.72 -6.19 -1.94
N THR A 35 12.76 -7.00 -1.78
CA THR A 35 14.14 -6.51 -1.74
C THR A 35 14.51 -5.83 -3.05
N GLN A 36 14.22 -6.48 -4.19
CA GLN A 36 14.47 -5.91 -5.51
C GLN A 36 13.63 -4.64 -5.78
N LEU A 37 12.40 -4.60 -5.26
CA LEU A 37 11.53 -3.43 -5.35
C LEU A 37 12.12 -2.25 -4.59
N VAL A 38 12.48 -2.44 -3.31
CA VAL A 38 13.06 -1.40 -2.46
C VAL A 38 14.38 -0.91 -3.03
N GLN A 39 15.28 -1.80 -3.47
CA GLN A 39 16.54 -1.40 -4.11
C GLN A 39 16.31 -0.51 -5.33
N ARG A 40 15.25 -0.75 -6.10
CA ARG A 40 14.92 0.07 -7.27
C ARG A 40 14.39 1.44 -6.85
N LEU A 41 13.53 1.49 -5.84
CA LEU A 41 13.02 2.74 -5.28
C LEU A 41 14.14 3.57 -4.64
N GLU A 42 15.10 2.92 -3.99
CA GLU A 42 16.29 3.52 -3.39
C GLU A 42 17.21 4.11 -4.47
N ARG A 43 17.48 3.36 -5.55
CA ARG A 43 18.21 3.90 -6.73
C ARG A 43 17.52 5.09 -7.39
N GLN A 44 16.19 5.19 -7.25
CA GLN A 44 15.41 6.33 -7.74
C GLN A 44 15.34 7.49 -6.73
N GLY A 45 15.96 7.35 -5.54
CA GLY A 45 15.93 8.35 -4.48
C GLY A 45 14.58 8.49 -3.80
N LEU A 46 13.66 7.54 -3.97
CA LEU A 46 12.28 7.62 -3.45
C LEU A 46 12.12 7.03 -2.05
N VAL A 47 13.07 6.18 -1.65
CA VAL A 47 13.17 5.63 -0.29
C VAL A 47 14.62 5.66 0.17
N ALA A 48 14.82 5.63 1.48
CA ALA A 48 16.12 5.51 2.11
C ALA A 48 16.08 4.44 3.21
N ARG A 49 17.24 3.84 3.47
CA ARG A 49 17.45 2.98 4.63
C ARG A 49 17.85 3.82 5.84
N VAL A 50 17.14 3.61 6.95
CA VAL A 50 17.39 4.30 8.22
C VAL A 50 17.60 3.28 9.33
N GLY A 51 18.43 3.61 10.33
CA GLY A 51 18.59 2.76 11.52
C GLY A 51 17.30 2.72 12.34
N ASP A 52 17.01 1.58 12.95
CA ASP A 52 15.93 1.46 13.93
C ASP A 52 16.39 2.08 15.28
N PRO A 53 15.69 3.09 15.81
CA PRO A 53 16.06 3.72 17.09
C PRO A 53 16.04 2.75 18.28
N GLY A 54 15.27 1.66 18.20
CA GLY A 54 15.18 0.64 19.25
C GLY A 54 16.21 -0.48 19.13
N ASP A 55 16.79 -0.67 17.94
CA ASP A 55 17.83 -1.66 17.68
C ASP A 55 18.70 -1.23 16.50
N GLY A 56 19.88 -0.65 16.76
CA GLY A 56 20.79 -0.16 15.72
C GLY A 56 21.29 -1.23 14.72
N ARG A 57 21.01 -2.51 14.96
CA ARG A 57 21.30 -3.60 14.00
C ARG A 57 20.20 -3.77 12.97
N VAL A 58 19.02 -3.22 13.21
CA VAL A 58 17.87 -3.28 12.30
C VAL A 58 17.86 -2.07 11.39
N THR A 59 17.63 -2.31 10.10
CA THR A 59 17.43 -1.26 9.10
C THR A 59 15.97 -1.21 8.69
N LEU A 60 15.38 -0.02 8.75
CA LEU A 60 14.05 0.29 8.27
C LEU A 60 14.14 0.96 6.89
N VAL A 61 13.08 0.84 6.11
CA VAL A 61 12.90 1.58 4.86
C VAL A 61 11.99 2.76 5.17
N ALA A 62 12.38 3.97 4.78
CA ALA A 62 11.60 5.20 4.94
C ALA A 62 11.39 5.86 3.58
N VAL A 63 10.24 6.51 3.37
CA VAL A 63 10.01 7.35 2.19
C VAL A 63 10.80 8.65 2.31
N THR A 64 11.41 9.10 1.20
CA THR A 64 12.08 10.41 1.12
C THR A 64 11.10 11.50 0.70
N ASP A 65 11.51 12.77 0.77
CA ASP A 65 10.71 13.88 0.26
C ASP A 65 10.44 13.74 -1.25
N ALA A 66 11.45 13.34 -2.04
CA ALA A 66 11.26 13.02 -3.45
C ALA A 66 10.24 11.89 -3.67
N GLY A 67 10.22 10.89 -2.79
CA GLY A 67 9.19 9.84 -2.78
C GLY A 67 7.77 10.38 -2.55
N ARG A 68 7.63 11.32 -1.61
CA ARG A 68 6.34 12.00 -1.31
C ARG A 68 5.89 12.88 -2.47
N ASP A 69 6.80 13.58 -3.13
CA ASP A 69 6.51 14.41 -4.29
C ASP A 69 5.98 13.56 -5.46
N VAL A 70 6.60 12.41 -5.72
CA VAL A 70 6.14 11.47 -6.75
C VAL A 70 4.73 10.96 -6.45
N LEU A 71 4.40 10.68 -5.18
CA LEU A 71 3.04 10.26 -4.81
C LEU A 71 2.03 11.40 -4.98
N THR A 72 2.41 12.63 -4.63
CA THR A 72 1.57 13.83 -4.83
C THR A 72 1.28 14.06 -6.29
N GLU A 73 2.30 14.01 -7.14
CA GLU A 73 2.14 14.20 -8.59
C GLU A 73 1.30 13.09 -9.22
N ARG A 74 1.50 11.84 -8.78
CA ARG A 74 0.64 10.73 -9.21
C ARG A 74 -0.83 10.91 -8.82
N ARG A 75 -1.10 11.40 -7.61
CA ARG A 75 -2.47 11.71 -7.17
C ARG A 75 -3.08 12.80 -8.04
N ARG A 76 -2.36 13.90 -8.28
CA ARG A 76 -2.80 14.98 -9.17
C ARG A 76 -3.11 14.51 -10.59
N ALA A 77 -2.20 13.75 -11.21
CA ALA A 77 -2.39 13.22 -12.55
C ALA A 77 -3.60 12.28 -12.65
N ARG A 78 -3.80 11.43 -11.64
CA ARG A 78 -4.97 10.55 -11.56
C ARG A 78 -6.27 11.35 -11.42
N ASP A 79 -6.28 12.34 -10.53
CA ASP A 79 -7.47 13.15 -10.25
C ASP A 79 -7.85 14.00 -11.47
N ALA A 80 -6.86 14.59 -12.16
CA ALA A 80 -7.07 15.29 -13.43
C ALA A 80 -7.65 14.35 -14.50
N ARG A 81 -7.07 13.16 -14.66
CA ARG A 81 -7.55 12.18 -15.63
C ARG A 81 -8.97 11.72 -15.33
N LEU A 82 -9.31 11.52 -14.06
CA LEU A 82 -10.66 11.15 -13.65
C LEU A 82 -11.65 12.28 -13.93
N ALA A 83 -11.28 13.53 -13.66
CA ALA A 83 -12.11 14.69 -13.95
C ALA A 83 -12.42 14.83 -15.45
N GLU A 84 -11.43 14.61 -16.31
CA GLU A 84 -11.63 14.58 -17.77
C GLU A 84 -12.63 13.50 -18.19
N LEU A 85 -12.49 12.28 -17.67
CA LEU A 85 -13.39 11.17 -17.99
C LEU A 85 -14.82 11.46 -17.52
N LEU A 86 -14.98 12.04 -16.33
CA LEU A 86 -16.29 12.43 -15.79
C LEU A 86 -16.93 13.56 -16.62
N ALA A 87 -16.14 14.55 -17.04
CA ALA A 87 -16.62 15.65 -17.87
C ALA A 87 -17.14 15.19 -19.24
N GLY A 88 -16.66 14.04 -19.74
CA GLY A 88 -17.15 13.40 -20.96
C GLY A 88 -18.51 12.70 -20.82
N LEU A 89 -19.03 12.53 -19.60
CA LEU A 89 -20.33 11.89 -19.36
C LEU A 89 -21.47 12.92 -19.35
N PRO A 90 -22.68 12.55 -19.82
CA PRO A 90 -23.90 13.32 -19.58
C PRO A 90 -24.11 13.58 -18.09
N VAL A 91 -24.68 14.74 -17.76
CA VAL A 91 -24.88 15.20 -16.37
C VAL A 91 -25.71 14.20 -15.56
N GLU A 92 -26.67 13.54 -16.20
CA GLU A 92 -27.52 12.51 -15.62
C GLU A 92 -26.70 11.29 -15.17
N GLN A 93 -25.79 10.81 -16.03
CA GLN A 93 -24.91 9.69 -15.70
C GLN A 93 -23.90 10.06 -14.60
N GLN A 94 -23.42 11.31 -14.58
CA GLN A 94 -22.57 11.79 -13.48
C GLN A 94 -23.33 11.76 -12.14
N ARG A 95 -24.61 12.15 -12.13
CA ARG A 95 -25.46 12.12 -10.92
C ARG A 95 -25.72 10.68 -10.45
N GLU A 96 -26.06 9.79 -11.37
CA GLU A 96 -26.29 8.37 -11.09
C GLU A 96 -25.03 7.70 -10.53
N LEU A 97 -23.88 7.91 -11.18
CA LEU A 97 -22.60 7.41 -10.71
C LEU A 97 -22.27 7.96 -9.31
N GLY A 98 -22.46 9.26 -9.09
CA GLY A 98 -22.26 9.87 -7.78
C GLY A 98 -23.16 9.28 -6.70
N ALA A 99 -24.42 8.96 -7.02
CA ALA A 99 -25.33 8.27 -6.11
C ALA A 99 -24.91 6.84 -5.80
N ALA A 100 -24.55 6.06 -6.82
CA ALA A 100 -24.05 4.70 -6.66
C ALA A 100 -22.77 4.67 -5.81
N MET A 101 -21.83 5.61 -6.04
CA MET A 101 -20.57 5.69 -5.31
C MET A 101 -20.75 5.99 -3.82
N ARG A 102 -21.76 6.78 -3.43
CA ARG A 102 -22.07 7.02 -2.01
C ARG A 102 -22.42 5.73 -1.26
N THR A 103 -23.05 4.78 -1.94
CA THR A 103 -23.39 3.46 -1.37
C THR A 103 -22.23 2.47 -1.49
N ALA A 104 -21.54 2.44 -2.64
CA ALA A 104 -20.50 1.46 -2.91
C ALA A 104 -19.20 1.72 -2.13
N LEU A 105 -18.79 2.98 -1.97
CA LEU A 105 -17.49 3.32 -1.37
C LEU A 105 -17.34 2.80 0.08
N PRO A 106 -18.33 2.94 0.97
CA PRO A 106 -18.26 2.34 2.31
C PRO A 106 -18.11 0.81 2.29
N LEU A 107 -18.75 0.11 1.34
CA LEU A 107 -18.65 -1.35 1.22
C LEU A 107 -17.25 -1.77 0.78
N VAL A 108 -16.70 -1.09 -0.24
CA VAL A 108 -15.34 -1.33 -0.72
C VAL A 108 -14.32 -1.09 0.39
N ARG A 109 -14.49 -0.03 1.21
CA ARG A 109 -13.60 0.23 2.35
C ARG A 109 -13.58 -0.92 3.36
N ARG A 110 -14.74 -1.44 3.74
CA ARG A 110 -14.84 -2.58 4.66
C ARG A 110 -14.11 -3.81 4.14
N VAL A 111 -14.29 -4.14 2.86
CA VAL A 111 -13.59 -5.27 2.23
C VAL A 111 -12.06 -5.08 2.29
N LEU A 112 -11.58 -3.87 2.00
CA LEU A 112 -10.15 -3.57 2.04
C LEU A 112 -9.57 -3.54 3.47
N GLU A 113 -10.38 -3.17 4.47
CA GLU A 113 -10.00 -3.19 5.88
C GLU A 113 -9.96 -4.61 6.44
N ASP A 114 -10.91 -5.46 6.05
CA ASP A 114 -10.97 -6.88 6.47
C ASP A 114 -9.75 -7.68 5.95
N ASP A 115 -9.33 -7.43 4.70
CA ASP A 115 -8.13 -8.07 4.12
C ASP A 115 -6.82 -7.60 4.78
N ALA A 116 -6.82 -6.43 5.41
CA ALA A 116 -5.65 -5.88 6.11
C ALA A 116 -5.46 -6.44 7.53
N GLN A 117 -6.47 -7.13 8.08
CA GLN A 117 -6.35 -7.79 9.37
C GLN A 117 -5.58 -9.12 9.21
N PRO A 118 -4.43 -9.32 9.87
CA PRO A 118 -3.71 -10.58 9.78
C PRO A 118 -4.61 -11.71 10.27
N ARG A 119 -4.91 -12.66 9.37
CA ARG A 119 -5.65 -13.89 9.71
C ARG A 119 -4.89 -14.58 10.84
N PRO A 120 -5.50 -14.81 12.03
CA PRO A 120 -4.79 -15.46 13.13
C PRO A 120 -4.29 -16.83 12.64
N PRO A 121 -3.06 -17.24 13.02
CA PRO A 121 -2.54 -18.54 12.61
C PRO A 121 -3.53 -19.60 13.06
N ALA A 122 -3.97 -20.45 12.12
CA ALA A 122 -4.85 -21.56 12.40
C ALA A 122 -4.25 -22.35 13.57
N ALA A 123 -4.99 -22.43 14.68
CA ALA A 123 -4.56 -23.17 15.86
C ALA A 123 -4.16 -24.58 15.41
N GLN A 124 -2.88 -24.90 15.59
CA GLN A 124 -2.37 -26.25 15.36
C GLN A 124 -3.10 -27.14 16.35
N HIS A 125 -4.02 -27.96 15.84
CA HIS A 125 -4.63 -29.04 16.60
C HIS A 125 -3.49 -29.98 16.97
N SER A 126 -3.01 -29.83 18.20
CA SER A 126 -2.12 -30.77 18.85
C SER A 126 -2.89 -32.07 19.03
N THR A 127 -2.82 -32.96 18.04
CA THR A 127 -3.20 -34.36 18.23
C THR A 127 -2.16 -34.96 19.16
N GLY A 128 -2.43 -34.82 20.47
CA GLY A 128 -1.70 -35.50 21.52
C GLY A 128 -1.81 -37.00 21.28
N GLY A 129 -0.66 -37.64 21.09
CA GLY A 129 -0.53 -39.08 21.07
C GLY A 129 -1.08 -39.66 22.37
N THR A 130 -2.01 -40.59 22.26
CA THR A 130 -2.38 -41.48 23.35
C THR A 130 -1.73 -42.83 23.05
N ARG A 131 -0.83 -43.21 23.96
CA ARG A 131 -0.33 -44.55 24.35
C ARG A 131 -0.67 -45.74 23.47
#